data_AF-G4T621-F1
#
_entry.id   AF-G4T621-F1
#
_cell.length_a   1.000
_cell.length_b   1.000
_cell.length_c   1.000
_cell.angle_alpha   90.00
_cell.angle_beta   90.00
_cell.angle_gamma   90.00
#
_symmetry.space_group_name_H-M   'P 1'
#
loop_
_entity.id
_entity.type
_entity.pdbx_description
1 polymer ?
#
loop_
_entity_poly.entity_id
_entity_poly.type
_entity_poly.pdbx_seq_one_letter_code
_entity_poly.pdbx_strand_id
1 'polypeptide(L)'
;MESRKMFLAFLALSSLTVFALVLPVGPILWQHTVTAYYASQHDKLAHALWWDQWYSWVLFAGPLGRLPVGVVFGFRLLRLQRGPNTTKSLGSMISEPSLTIFIVVQIALCLALFTMALLILGIRDVLQGHTTFDRIIGPRGKLYWIPADDDDTLSEGEVIACPSGVNAYDLGWQRNWADLVARPLIGTVCLDRDVIPVVNATTVLHEKAQLTGIGMCAIPVPHGHPIPPFATNGRVAIRAQRLGYGA
;
A
#
# COMPACT_ATOMS: atom_id res chain seq x y z
N MET A 1 11.47 -8.60 -5.32
CA MET A 1 10.12 -8.44 -5.91
C MET A 1 9.11 -9.47 -5.39
N GLU A 2 9.50 -10.67 -4.99
CA GLU A 2 8.59 -11.71 -4.50
C GLU A 2 7.79 -11.31 -3.25
N SER A 3 8.45 -10.69 -2.27
CA SER A 3 7.79 -10.12 -1.09
C SER A 3 6.65 -9.17 -1.42
N ARG A 4 6.77 -8.43 -2.53
CA ARG A 4 5.72 -7.51 -3.02
C ARG A 4 4.50 -8.27 -3.54
N LYS A 5 4.68 -9.38 -4.25
CA LYS A 5 3.56 -10.20 -4.74
C LYS A 5 2.80 -10.84 -3.59
N MET A 6 3.52 -11.41 -2.62
CA MET A 6 2.89 -11.99 -1.42
C MET A 6 2.12 -10.93 -0.63
N PHE A 7 2.68 -9.73 -0.50
CA PHE A 7 2.00 -8.61 0.15
C PHE A 7 0.71 -8.20 -0.59
N LEU A 8 0.75 -8.05 -1.92
CA LEU A 8 -0.45 -7.73 -2.71
C LEU A 8 -1.49 -8.86 -2.65
N ALA A 9 -1.06 -10.11 -2.72
CA ALA A 9 -1.93 -11.27 -2.59
C ALA A 9 -2.60 -11.32 -1.20
N PHE A 10 -1.84 -11.04 -0.14
CA PHE A 10 -2.34 -10.93 1.22
C PHE A 10 -3.40 -9.83 1.33
N LEU A 11 -3.13 -8.63 0.82
CA LEU A 11 -4.09 -7.52 0.84
C LEU A 11 -5.38 -7.84 0.07
N ALA A 12 -5.25 -8.50 -1.09
CA ALA A 12 -6.41 -8.92 -1.89
C ALA A 12 -7.22 -9.99 -1.20
N LEU A 13 -6.57 -11.00 -0.61
CA LEU A 13 -7.24 -12.07 0.12
C LEU A 13 -7.91 -11.54 1.39
N SER A 14 -7.25 -10.66 2.14
CA SER A 14 -7.81 -10.08 3.36
C SER A 14 -9.06 -9.23 3.08
N SER A 15 -9.05 -8.39 2.03
CA SER A 15 -10.23 -7.60 1.69
C SER A 15 -11.37 -8.49 1.16
N LEU A 16 -11.05 -9.44 0.28
CA LEU A 16 -12.04 -10.34 -0.31
C LEU A 16 -12.70 -11.24 0.73
N THR A 17 -11.94 -11.77 1.69
CA THR A 17 -12.47 -12.61 2.77
C THR A 17 -13.45 -11.83 3.65
N VAL A 18 -13.12 -10.59 4.03
CA VAL A 18 -14.06 -9.75 4.80
C VAL A 18 -15.32 -9.48 3.99
N PHE A 19 -15.23 -9.10 2.71
CA PHE A 19 -16.42 -8.88 1.89
C PHE A 19 -17.27 -10.15 1.74
N ALA A 20 -16.64 -11.30 1.51
CA ALA A 20 -17.32 -12.59 1.42
C ALA A 20 -18.06 -12.97 2.72
N LEU A 21 -17.46 -12.68 3.88
CA LEU A 21 -18.08 -12.92 5.19
C LEU A 21 -19.21 -11.94 5.52
N VAL A 22 -19.08 -10.67 5.09
CA VAL A 22 -20.09 -9.63 5.35
C VAL A 22 -21.29 -9.76 4.40
N LEU A 23 -21.09 -10.23 3.17
CA LEU A 23 -22.14 -10.31 2.15
C LEU A 23 -23.43 -11.03 2.61
N PRO A 24 -23.40 -12.23 3.23
CA PRO A 24 -24.61 -12.90 3.69
C PRO A 24 -25.27 -12.22 4.90
N VAL A 25 -24.50 -11.52 5.73
CA VAL A 25 -24.99 -10.86 6.96
C VAL A 25 -25.49 -9.43 6.69
N GLY A 26 -25.03 -8.83 5.59
CA GLY A 26 -25.31 -7.44 5.21
C GLY A 26 -26.79 -7.05 5.22
N PRO A 27 -27.70 -7.80 4.57
CA PRO A 27 -29.12 -7.45 4.53
C PRO A 27 -29.77 -7.43 5.93
N ILE A 28 -29.40 -8.39 6.79
CA ILE A 28 -29.92 -8.49 8.16
C ILE A 28 -29.41 -7.32 9.00
N LEU A 29 -28.11 -7.03 8.92
CA LEU A 29 -27.51 -5.88 9.60
C LEU A 29 -28.12 -4.56 9.12
N TRP A 30 -28.38 -4.44 7.82
CA TRP A 30 -29.02 -3.25 7.26
C TRP A 30 -30.41 -3.03 7.85
N GLN A 31 -31.25 -4.05 7.89
CA GLN A 31 -32.58 -3.98 8.51
C GLN A 31 -32.49 -3.55 9.98
N HIS A 32 -31.61 -4.20 10.77
CA HIS A 32 -31.42 -3.82 12.17
C HIS A 32 -30.87 -2.39 12.35
N THR A 33 -29.97 -1.96 11.47
CA THR A 33 -29.39 -0.61 11.48
C THR A 33 -30.48 0.43 11.20
N VAL A 34 -31.33 0.18 10.21
CA VAL A 34 -32.46 1.04 9.86
C VAL A 34 -33.47 1.11 11.01
N THR A 35 -33.84 -0.02 11.61
CA THR A 35 -34.74 -0.04 12.76
C THR A 35 -34.15 0.69 13.97
N ALA A 36 -32.88 0.47 14.28
CA ALA A 36 -32.18 1.16 15.37
C ALA A 36 -32.08 2.67 15.10
N TYR A 37 -31.77 3.06 13.87
CA TYR A 37 -31.72 4.45 13.44
C TYR A 37 -33.08 5.14 13.66
N TYR A 38 -34.17 4.54 13.17
CA TYR A 38 -35.51 5.09 13.36
C TYR A 38 -35.92 5.13 14.83
N ALA A 39 -35.59 4.09 15.62
CA ALA A 39 -35.85 4.09 17.06
C ALA A 39 -35.11 5.23 17.78
N SER A 40 -33.85 5.51 17.40
CA SER A 40 -33.10 6.64 17.92
C SER A 40 -33.68 7.99 17.49
N GLN A 41 -34.20 8.09 16.27
CA GLN A 41 -34.76 9.34 15.75
C GLN A 41 -36.10 9.71 16.41
N HIS A 42 -36.88 8.74 16.87
CA HIS A 42 -38.17 9.02 17.53
C HIS A 42 -38.03 9.24 19.04
N ASP A 43 -36.87 8.97 19.62
CA ASP A 43 -36.65 9.08 21.05
C ASP A 43 -36.21 10.49 21.47
N LYS A 44 -36.93 11.04 22.46
CA LYS A 44 -36.68 12.41 22.96
C LYS A 44 -35.32 12.53 23.66
N LEU A 45 -34.87 11.49 24.36
CA LEU A 45 -33.58 11.50 25.05
C LEU A 45 -32.43 11.45 24.04
N ALA A 46 -32.52 10.59 23.02
CA ALA A 46 -31.54 10.53 21.94
C ALA A 46 -31.46 11.86 21.17
N HIS A 47 -32.59 12.54 20.96
CA HIS A 47 -32.60 13.89 20.37
C HIS A 47 -31.82 14.90 21.22
N ALA A 48 -32.19 14.99 22.51
CA ALA A 48 -31.56 15.92 23.44
C ALA A 48 -30.05 15.65 23.63
N LEU A 49 -29.62 14.38 23.63
CA LEU A 49 -28.22 13.99 23.86
C LEU A 49 -27.36 13.95 22.61
N TRP A 50 -27.92 13.76 21.41
CA TRP A 50 -27.12 13.53 20.20
C TRP A 50 -27.57 14.35 19.00
N TRP A 51 -28.82 14.23 18.58
CA TRP A 51 -29.28 14.80 17.32
C TRP A 51 -29.35 16.34 17.31
N ASP A 52 -29.69 16.95 18.44
CA ASP A 52 -29.86 18.40 18.54
C ASP A 52 -28.56 19.11 18.95
N GLN A 53 -27.54 18.34 19.33
CA GLN A 53 -26.31 18.88 19.87
C GLN A 53 -25.36 19.34 18.75
N TRP A 54 -24.68 20.48 18.96
CA TRP A 54 -23.73 21.03 17.99
C TRP A 54 -22.51 20.13 17.78
N TYR A 55 -22.05 19.44 18.84
CA TYR A 55 -20.86 18.58 18.75
C TYR A 55 -21.08 17.37 17.85
N SER A 56 -22.31 16.91 17.65
CA SER A 56 -22.56 15.80 16.73
C SER A 56 -22.34 16.19 15.26
N TRP A 57 -22.30 17.49 14.93
CA TRP A 57 -21.83 17.96 13.62
C TRP A 57 -20.30 18.01 13.53
N VAL A 58 -19.63 18.43 14.60
CA VAL A 58 -18.18 18.70 14.59
C VAL A 58 -17.35 17.43 14.77
N LEU A 59 -17.77 16.52 15.64
CA LEU A 59 -16.93 15.42 16.12
C LEU A 59 -16.72 14.29 15.10
N PHE A 60 -17.62 14.14 14.11
CA PHE A 60 -17.56 13.06 13.11
C PHE A 60 -17.62 13.57 11.66
N ALA A 61 -17.04 14.74 11.38
CA ALA A 61 -16.92 15.28 10.02
C ALA A 61 -18.28 15.46 9.29
N GLY A 62 -19.28 16.00 9.97
CA GLY A 62 -20.55 16.40 9.37
C GLY A 62 -21.67 15.33 9.38
N PRO A 63 -22.63 15.38 8.43
CA PRO A 63 -23.88 14.62 8.50
C PRO A 63 -23.68 13.10 8.44
N LEU A 64 -22.65 12.62 7.74
CA LEU A 64 -22.34 11.18 7.64
C LEU A 64 -21.92 10.60 9.00
N GLY A 65 -21.23 11.40 9.80
CA GLY A 65 -20.74 11.03 11.11
C GLY A 65 -21.80 10.84 12.18
N ARG A 66 -22.98 11.46 12.00
CA ARG A 66 -24.08 11.37 12.95
C ARG A 66 -24.75 10.00 12.97
N LEU A 67 -24.74 9.32 11.82
CA LEU A 67 -25.39 8.04 11.61
C LEU A 67 -24.88 6.92 12.55
N PRO A 68 -23.57 6.61 12.63
CA PRO A 68 -23.09 5.49 13.43
C PRO A 68 -23.41 5.65 14.92
N VAL A 69 -23.29 6.86 15.48
CA VAL A 69 -23.57 7.11 16.89
C VAL A 69 -25.08 7.05 17.17
N GLY A 70 -25.92 7.61 16.29
CA GLY A 70 -27.37 7.49 16.39
C GLY A 70 -27.84 6.04 16.37
N VAL A 71 -27.27 5.21 15.50
CA VAL A 71 -27.52 3.76 15.45
C VAL A 71 -27.11 3.07 16.77
N VAL A 72 -25.96 3.44 17.35
CA VAL A 72 -25.50 2.91 18.65
C VAL A 72 -26.47 3.27 19.78
N PHE A 73 -26.97 4.51 19.82
CA PHE A 73 -28.01 4.91 20.76
C PHE A 73 -29.31 4.13 20.53
N GLY A 74 -29.71 3.94 19.27
CA GLY A 74 -30.87 3.13 18.89
C GLY A 74 -30.78 1.69 19.41
N PHE A 75 -29.63 1.03 19.24
CA PHE A 75 -29.41 -0.31 19.78
C PHE A 75 -29.48 -0.35 21.31
N ARG A 76 -28.95 0.67 22.00
CA ARG A 76 -29.07 0.77 23.45
C ARG A 76 -30.53 0.94 23.89
N LEU A 77 -31.30 1.77 23.19
CA LEU A 77 -32.71 2.01 23.50
C LEU A 77 -33.56 0.75 23.27
N LEU A 78 -33.37 0.07 22.13
CA LEU A 78 -34.04 -1.20 21.83
C LEU A 78 -33.70 -2.28 22.86
N ARG A 79 -32.46 -2.29 23.37
CA ARG A 79 -32.04 -3.21 24.45
C ARG A 79 -32.72 -2.89 25.77
N LEU A 80 -32.95 -1.62 26.10
CA LEU A 80 -33.67 -1.22 27.32
C LEU A 80 -35.16 -1.55 27.25
N GLN A 81 -35.78 -1.47 26.08
CA GLN A 81 -37.19 -1.83 25.86
C GLN A 81 -37.42 -3.34 25.93
N ARG A 82 -36.40 -4.15 25.63
CA ARG A 82 -36.48 -5.61 25.68
C ARG A 82 -36.29 -6.08 27.13
N GLY A 83 -37.41 -6.29 27.82
CA GLY A 83 -37.42 -6.73 29.22
C GLY A 83 -36.60 -8.01 29.47
N PRO A 84 -36.21 -8.27 30.74
CA PRO A 84 -35.29 -9.36 31.11
C PRO A 84 -35.81 -10.78 30.85
N ASN A 85 -37.08 -10.95 30.49
CA ASN A 85 -37.76 -12.25 30.42
C ASN A 85 -37.72 -12.92 29.03
N THR A 86 -36.89 -12.45 28.11
CA THR A 86 -36.79 -13.09 26.78
C THR A 86 -35.93 -14.35 26.92
N THR A 87 -36.57 -15.52 26.83
CA THR A 87 -35.89 -16.82 26.93
C THR A 87 -34.90 -16.96 25.77
N LYS A 88 -33.61 -17.14 26.10
CA LYS A 88 -32.52 -17.28 25.13
C LYS A 88 -32.65 -18.60 24.37
N SER A 89 -33.39 -18.58 23.27
CA SER A 89 -33.37 -19.64 22.27
C SER A 89 -32.02 -19.66 21.53
N LEU A 90 -31.51 -20.83 21.14
CA LEU A 90 -30.27 -20.99 20.37
C LEU A 90 -30.29 -20.25 19.00
N GLY A 91 -31.47 -19.89 18.48
CA GLY A 91 -31.62 -19.02 17.30
C GLY A 91 -31.72 -17.53 17.61
N SER A 92 -31.94 -17.13 18.87
CA SER A 92 -32.09 -15.73 19.27
C SER A 92 -30.83 -14.91 19.01
N MET A 93 -29.63 -15.52 19.00
CA MET A 93 -28.38 -14.80 18.80
C MET A 93 -28.27 -14.15 17.41
N ILE A 94 -28.94 -14.70 16.39
CA ILE A 94 -29.00 -14.12 15.04
C ILE A 94 -30.14 -13.09 14.94
N SER A 95 -31.25 -13.31 15.65
CA SER A 95 -32.41 -12.41 15.65
C SER A 95 -32.25 -11.21 16.59
N GLU A 96 -31.33 -11.28 17.54
CA GLU A 96 -31.06 -10.22 18.49
C GLU A 96 -29.93 -9.31 17.97
N PRO A 97 -30.21 -8.03 17.72
CA PRO A 97 -29.18 -7.12 17.29
C PRO A 97 -28.20 -6.87 18.43
N SER A 98 -27.04 -7.51 18.39
CA SER A 98 -25.98 -7.21 19.33
C SER A 98 -25.11 -6.06 18.81
N LEU A 99 -24.95 -5.03 19.65
CA LEU A 99 -24.09 -3.89 19.37
C LEU A 99 -22.63 -4.33 19.13
N THR A 100 -22.19 -5.43 19.76
CA THR A 100 -20.86 -5.99 19.55
C THR A 100 -20.67 -6.48 18.11
N ILE A 101 -21.60 -7.25 17.55
CA ILE A 101 -21.51 -7.72 16.16
C ILE A 101 -21.47 -6.54 15.21
N PHE A 102 -22.33 -5.53 15.42
CA PHE A 102 -22.35 -4.32 14.60
C PHE A 102 -20.98 -3.60 14.60
N ILE A 103 -20.38 -3.37 15.78
CA ILE A 103 -19.07 -2.71 15.89
C ILE A 103 -17.96 -3.54 15.24
N VAL A 104 -17.94 -4.86 15.46
CA VAL A 104 -16.94 -5.76 14.87
C VAL A 104 -17.03 -5.73 13.35
N VAL A 105 -18.24 -5.82 12.79
CA VAL A 105 -18.45 -5.75 11.33
C VAL A 105 -18.02 -4.39 10.78
N GLN A 106 -18.32 -3.30 11.49
CA GLN A 106 -17.89 -1.96 11.06
C GLN A 106 -16.37 -1.82 11.05
N ILE A 107 -15.67 -2.29 12.10
CA ILE A 107 -14.20 -2.28 12.17
C ILE A 107 -13.62 -3.15 11.05
N ALA A 108 -14.16 -4.35 10.85
CA ALA A 108 -13.72 -5.25 9.79
C ALA A 108 -13.89 -4.61 8.40
N LEU A 109 -15.03 -3.94 8.14
CA LEU A 109 -15.29 -3.25 6.89
C LEU A 109 -14.32 -2.07 6.68
N CYS A 110 -14.09 -1.25 7.71
CA CYS A 110 -13.10 -0.16 7.65
C CYS A 110 -11.70 -0.70 7.34
N LEU A 111 -11.29 -1.79 7.99
CA LEU A 111 -10.00 -2.43 7.73
C LEU A 111 -9.94 -2.98 6.30
N ALA A 112 -11.00 -3.62 5.81
CA ALA A 112 -11.08 -4.14 4.45
C ALA A 112 -10.97 -3.04 3.40
N LEU A 113 -11.67 -1.91 3.59
CA LEU A 113 -11.56 -0.73 2.72
C LEU A 113 -10.15 -0.15 2.73
N PHE A 114 -9.51 -0.07 3.91
CA PHE A 114 -8.13 0.37 4.02
C PHE A 114 -7.16 -0.55 3.29
N THR A 115 -7.28 -1.87 3.48
CA THR A 115 -6.45 -2.86 2.75
C THR A 115 -6.71 -2.82 1.25
N MET A 116 -7.96 -2.58 0.82
CA MET A 116 -8.31 -2.44 -0.59
C MET A 116 -7.68 -1.18 -1.20
N ALA A 117 -7.68 -0.06 -0.47
CA ALA A 117 -7.00 1.16 -0.90
C ALA A 117 -5.49 0.93 -1.06
N LEU A 118 -4.86 0.27 -0.08
CA LEU A 118 -3.44 -0.12 -0.18
C LEU A 118 -3.17 -1.07 -1.35
N LEU A 119 -4.09 -2.00 -1.64
CA LEU A 119 -3.99 -2.90 -2.78
C LEU A 119 -4.00 -2.12 -4.09
N ILE A 120 -4.96 -1.20 -4.27
CA ILE A 120 -5.09 -0.38 -5.48
C ILE A 120 -3.83 0.49 -5.67
N LEU A 121 -3.36 1.15 -4.60
CA LEU A 121 -2.13 1.93 -4.64
C LEU A 121 -0.91 1.05 -4.96
N GLY A 122 -0.83 -0.13 -4.36
CA GLY A 122 0.26 -1.08 -4.61
C GLY A 122 0.28 -1.59 -6.05
N ILE A 123 -0.88 -1.90 -6.64
CA ILE A 123 -1.02 -2.27 -8.04
C ILE A 123 -0.62 -1.12 -8.95
N ARG A 124 -1.11 0.10 -8.67
CA ARG A 124 -0.72 1.31 -9.42
C ARG A 124 0.80 1.51 -9.40
N ASP A 125 1.41 1.40 -8.22
CA ASP A 125 2.86 1.54 -8.07
C ASP A 125 3.60 0.44 -8.84
N VAL A 126 3.05 -0.79 -8.96
CA VAL A 126 3.67 -1.86 -9.78
C VAL A 126 3.58 -1.50 -11.26
N LEU A 127 2.40 -1.09 -11.72
CA LEU A 127 2.16 -0.78 -13.12
C LEU A 127 3.02 0.38 -13.62
N GLN A 128 3.34 1.34 -12.75
CA GLN A 128 4.24 2.46 -13.03
C GLN A 128 5.73 2.13 -12.84
N GLY A 129 6.06 0.89 -12.46
CA GLY A 129 7.43 0.46 -12.16
C GLY A 129 8.03 1.17 -10.94
N HIS A 130 7.23 1.77 -10.06
CA HIS A 130 7.75 2.44 -8.87
C HIS A 130 7.98 1.43 -7.75
N THR A 131 9.16 1.51 -7.14
CA THR A 131 9.43 0.85 -5.88
C THR A 131 9.02 1.75 -4.71
N THR A 132 8.67 1.17 -3.56
CA THR A 132 8.36 1.96 -2.36
C THR A 132 9.53 2.86 -1.96
N PHE A 133 10.77 2.41 -2.19
CA PHE A 133 11.98 3.20 -1.97
C PHE A 133 12.07 4.42 -2.89
N ASP A 134 11.67 4.28 -4.15
CA ASP A 134 11.66 5.40 -5.11
C ASP A 134 10.78 6.55 -4.65
N ARG A 135 9.72 6.24 -3.91
CA ARG A 135 8.77 7.23 -3.39
C ARG A 135 9.31 7.99 -2.17
N ILE A 136 10.15 7.33 -1.36
CA ILE A 136 10.75 7.90 -0.15
C ILE A 136 11.96 8.78 -0.49
N ILE A 137 12.79 8.35 -1.46
CA ILE A 137 14.08 9.00 -1.78
C ILE A 137 13.90 10.35 -2.52
N GLY A 138 12.69 10.65 -2.99
CA GLY A 138 12.36 11.94 -3.62
C GLY A 138 13.01 12.14 -4.99
N PRO A 139 12.79 13.29 -5.64
CA PRO A 139 13.21 13.56 -7.02
C PRO A 139 14.70 13.88 -7.18
N ARG A 140 15.51 13.72 -6.12
CA ARG A 140 16.96 13.93 -6.20
C ARG A 140 17.52 12.79 -7.06
N GLY A 141 18.26 13.13 -8.11
CA GLY A 141 18.73 12.18 -9.13
C GLY A 141 19.28 10.88 -8.53
N LYS A 142 18.93 9.76 -9.16
CA LYS A 142 19.29 8.42 -8.66
C LYS A 142 20.59 7.96 -9.31
N LEU A 143 21.47 7.40 -8.51
CA LEU A 143 22.71 6.78 -8.97
C LEU A 143 22.49 5.26 -8.92
N TYR A 144 22.63 4.61 -10.07
CA TYR A 144 22.58 3.16 -10.16
C TYR A 144 24.01 2.65 -10.30
N TRP A 145 24.40 1.68 -9.47
CA TRP A 145 25.66 0.98 -9.60
C TRP A 145 25.43 -0.31 -10.37
N ILE A 146 26.18 -0.50 -11.45
CA ILE A 146 26.13 -1.69 -12.30
C ILE A 146 27.43 -2.46 -12.06
N PRO A 147 27.38 -3.69 -11.51
CA PRO A 147 28.58 -4.52 -11.43
C PRO A 147 29.08 -4.84 -12.83
N ALA A 148 30.40 -4.85 -13.03
CA ALA A 148 30.99 -5.38 -14.25
C ALA A 148 30.75 -6.90 -14.30
N ASP A 149 30.46 -7.42 -15.50
CA ASP A 149 30.13 -8.84 -15.74
C ASP A 149 31.34 -9.79 -15.60
N ASP A 150 32.55 -9.25 -15.40
CA ASP A 150 33.76 -10.05 -15.31
C ASP A 150 33.92 -10.67 -13.91
N ASP A 151 33.76 -12.00 -13.86
CA ASP A 151 33.84 -12.82 -12.64
C ASP A 151 35.24 -12.85 -12.01
N ASP A 152 36.30 -12.45 -12.74
CA ASP A 152 37.68 -12.74 -12.35
C ASP A 152 38.52 -11.54 -11.91
N THR A 153 38.00 -10.31 -11.94
CA THR A 153 38.75 -9.15 -11.41
C THR A 153 37.87 -8.22 -10.61
N LEU A 154 38.49 -7.54 -9.65
CA LEU A 154 37.93 -6.50 -8.77
C LEU A 154 37.51 -5.25 -9.57
N SER A 155 36.83 -5.44 -10.69
CA SER A 155 36.48 -4.43 -11.66
C SER A 155 35.54 -3.42 -11.04
N GLU A 156 35.94 -2.16 -11.15
CA GLU A 156 35.19 -1.01 -10.69
C GLU A 156 33.84 -0.98 -11.43
N GLY A 157 32.75 -1.28 -10.73
CA GLY A 157 31.42 -1.19 -11.34
C GLY A 157 31.09 0.26 -11.75
N GLU A 158 30.35 0.41 -12.84
CA GLU A 158 30.00 1.72 -13.38
C GLU A 158 28.84 2.34 -12.58
N VAL A 159 28.96 3.63 -12.22
CA VAL A 159 27.88 4.39 -11.61
C VAL A 159 27.22 5.26 -12.67
N ILE A 160 25.98 4.94 -13.03
CA ILE A 160 25.20 5.71 -14.00
C ILE A 160 24.22 6.61 -13.25
N ALA A 161 24.30 7.92 -13.54
CA ALA A 161 23.32 8.89 -13.07
C ALA A 161 22.06 8.81 -13.94
N CYS A 162 20.93 8.48 -13.33
CA CYS A 162 19.65 8.47 -14.01
C CYS A 162 19.02 9.86 -13.97
N PRO A 163 18.60 10.42 -15.13
CA PRO A 163 17.94 11.72 -15.20
C PRO A 163 16.71 11.78 -14.27
N SER A 164 16.51 12.93 -13.63
CA SER A 164 15.31 13.17 -12.84
C SER A 164 14.05 13.01 -13.70
N GLY A 165 13.10 12.20 -13.24
CA GLY A 165 11.82 11.96 -13.92
C GLY A 165 11.79 10.72 -14.82
N VAL A 166 12.94 10.08 -15.08
CA VAL A 166 12.98 8.79 -15.79
C VAL A 166 12.95 7.65 -14.77
N ASN A 167 11.94 6.78 -14.87
CA ASN A 167 11.90 5.58 -14.04
C ASN A 167 12.62 4.44 -14.77
N ALA A 168 13.75 3.99 -14.21
CA ALA A 168 14.58 2.93 -14.80
C ALA A 168 13.83 1.59 -14.90
N TYR A 169 12.87 1.36 -13.99
CA TYR A 169 12.10 0.12 -13.94
C TYR A 169 10.78 0.17 -14.72
N ASP A 170 10.47 1.29 -15.39
CA ASP A 170 9.24 1.38 -16.18
C ASP A 170 9.45 0.85 -17.60
N LEU A 171 9.04 -0.40 -17.80
CA LEU A 171 9.00 -1.08 -19.09
C LEU A 171 7.67 -0.85 -19.84
N GLY A 172 6.76 -0.05 -19.27
CA GLY A 172 5.38 0.12 -19.71
C GLY A 172 4.41 -0.83 -19.00
N TRP A 173 3.17 -0.37 -18.79
CA TRP A 173 2.18 -1.06 -17.96
C TRP A 173 1.92 -2.52 -18.36
N GLN A 174 1.91 -2.82 -19.66
CA GLN A 174 1.70 -4.18 -20.18
C GLN A 174 2.85 -5.12 -19.81
N ARG A 175 4.10 -4.66 -19.98
CA ARG A 175 5.30 -5.46 -19.68
C ARG A 175 5.47 -5.62 -18.18
N ASN A 176 5.25 -4.54 -17.41
CA ASN A 176 5.30 -4.58 -15.94
C ASN A 176 4.25 -5.56 -15.40
N TRP A 177 3.03 -5.58 -15.97
CA TRP A 177 1.99 -6.53 -15.61
C TRP A 177 2.34 -7.97 -16.03
N ALA A 178 2.82 -8.17 -17.25
CA ALA A 178 3.25 -9.48 -17.73
C ALA A 178 4.37 -10.07 -16.85
N ASP A 179 5.36 -9.27 -16.47
CA ASP A 179 6.40 -9.67 -15.51
C ASP A 179 5.81 -9.99 -14.13
N LEU A 180 4.85 -9.19 -13.66
CA LEU A 180 4.16 -9.47 -12.39
C LEU A 180 3.34 -10.77 -12.45
N VAL A 181 2.77 -11.17 -13.58
CA VAL A 181 2.00 -12.41 -13.69
C VAL A 181 2.90 -13.62 -13.95
N ALA A 182 3.99 -13.44 -14.71
CA ALA A 182 4.86 -14.54 -15.13
C ALA A 182 5.61 -15.21 -13.97
N ARG A 183 6.02 -14.47 -12.94
CA ARG A 183 6.76 -15.08 -11.81
C ARG A 183 5.82 -15.79 -10.82
N PRO A 184 6.17 -16.96 -10.30
CA PRO A 184 5.35 -17.68 -9.32
C PRO A 184 5.13 -16.87 -8.03
N LEU A 185 4.01 -17.13 -7.34
CA LEU A 185 3.68 -16.51 -6.05
C LEU A 185 4.60 -17.01 -4.92
N ILE A 186 4.95 -18.30 -4.97
CA ILE A 186 5.86 -18.98 -4.05
C ILE A 186 6.87 -19.69 -4.95
N GLY A 187 8.02 -19.05 -5.17
CA GLY A 187 9.17 -19.66 -5.83
C GLY A 187 10.32 -19.74 -4.84
N THR A 188 11.05 -20.84 -4.85
CA THR A 188 12.41 -20.80 -4.30
C THR A 188 13.21 -19.89 -5.20
N VAL A 189 13.75 -18.81 -4.63
CA VAL A 189 14.76 -17.99 -5.30
C VAL A 189 15.97 -18.90 -5.56
N CYS A 190 15.97 -19.61 -6.69
CA CYS A 190 17.23 -19.95 -7.33
C CYS A 190 17.74 -18.61 -7.83
N LEU A 191 18.71 -18.04 -7.11
CA LEU A 191 19.66 -17.09 -7.69
C LEU A 191 20.49 -17.88 -8.71
N ASP A 192 19.83 -18.34 -9.77
CA ASP A 192 20.54 -18.77 -10.96
C ASP A 192 21.06 -17.47 -11.57
N ARG A 193 22.32 -17.17 -11.26
CA ARG A 193 23.00 -15.91 -11.57
C ARG A 193 23.03 -15.62 -13.08
N ASP A 194 22.73 -16.62 -13.89
CA ASP A 194 23.04 -16.62 -15.32
C ASP A 194 21.89 -16.10 -16.20
N VAL A 195 20.71 -15.79 -15.63
CA VAL A 195 19.55 -15.36 -16.41
C VAL A 195 18.82 -14.18 -15.77
N ILE A 196 19.55 -13.13 -15.40
CA ILE A 196 18.95 -11.80 -15.52
C ILE A 196 19.09 -11.48 -17.01
N PRO A 197 17.99 -11.40 -17.80
CA PRO A 197 18.10 -10.79 -19.10
C PRO A 197 18.56 -9.37 -18.84
N VAL A 198 19.86 -9.13 -19.03
CA VAL A 198 20.41 -7.80 -19.22
C VAL A 198 19.80 -7.35 -20.52
N VAL A 199 18.54 -6.90 -20.45
CA VAL A 199 17.96 -6.04 -21.45
C VAL A 199 18.90 -4.85 -21.42
N ASN A 200 19.86 -4.85 -22.35
CA ASN A 200 20.96 -3.91 -22.42
C ASN A 200 20.43 -2.55 -22.02
N ALA A 201 20.69 -2.11 -20.79
CA ALA A 201 20.11 -0.87 -20.28
C ALA A 201 20.53 0.27 -21.22
N THR A 202 21.71 0.13 -21.82
CA THR A 202 22.24 0.94 -22.92
C THR A 202 21.34 1.00 -24.14
N THR A 203 20.74 -0.10 -24.62
CA THR A 203 19.85 -0.07 -25.80
C THR A 203 18.52 0.61 -25.49
N VAL A 204 17.92 0.35 -24.33
CA VAL A 204 16.66 1.00 -23.90
C VAL A 204 16.88 2.49 -23.60
N LEU A 205 18.02 2.84 -23.01
CA LEU A 205 18.40 4.24 -22.77
C LEU A 205 18.71 4.96 -24.08
N HIS A 206 19.38 4.32 -25.05
CA HIS A 206 19.60 4.90 -26.37
C HIS A 206 18.30 5.11 -27.14
N GLU A 207 17.37 4.15 -27.09
CA GLU A 207 16.06 4.24 -27.75
C GLU A 207 15.21 5.37 -27.12
N LYS A 208 15.14 5.45 -25.79
CA LYS A 208 14.43 6.55 -25.10
C LYS A 208 15.11 7.91 -25.30
N ALA A 209 16.45 7.96 -25.36
CA ALA A 209 17.19 9.21 -25.64
C ALA A 209 16.96 9.71 -27.07
N GLN A 210 16.92 8.80 -28.06
CA GLN A 210 16.55 9.15 -29.43
C GLN A 210 15.11 9.69 -29.52
N LEU A 211 14.17 9.09 -28.79
CA LEU A 211 12.77 9.52 -28.79
C LEU A 211 12.52 10.85 -28.08
N THR A 212 13.33 11.21 -27.09
CA THR A 212 13.16 12.44 -26.30
C THR A 212 13.98 13.63 -26.80
N GLY A 213 14.91 13.42 -27.74
CA GLY A 213 15.76 14.48 -28.28
C GLY A 213 16.75 15.09 -27.27
N ILE A 214 16.90 14.47 -26.09
CA ILE A 214 17.81 14.90 -25.04
C ILE A 214 19.14 14.19 -25.27
N GLY A 215 20.15 14.92 -25.75
CA GLY A 215 21.51 14.39 -25.91
C GLY A 215 22.07 13.94 -24.55
N MET A 216 22.30 12.63 -24.37
CA MET A 216 23.01 12.11 -23.22
C MET A 216 24.48 12.54 -23.31
N CYS A 217 24.89 13.49 -22.47
CA CYS A 217 26.31 13.71 -22.21
C CYS A 217 26.81 12.59 -21.31
N ALA A 218 27.45 11.57 -21.90
CA ALA A 218 28.32 10.69 -21.13
C ALA A 218 29.42 11.59 -20.53
N ILE A 219 29.45 11.72 -19.21
CA ILE A 219 30.55 12.40 -18.53
C ILE A 219 31.62 11.33 -18.35
N PRO A 220 32.68 11.30 -19.17
CA PRO A 220 33.78 10.37 -18.95
C PRO A 220 34.37 10.66 -17.57
N VAL A 221 34.41 9.64 -16.71
CA VAL A 221 35.14 9.72 -15.45
C VAL A 221 36.62 9.47 -15.81
N PRO A 222 37.50 10.48 -15.72
CA PRO A 222 38.90 10.29 -16.07
C PRO A 222 39.57 9.36 -15.06
N HIS A 223 39.93 8.14 -15.50
CA HIS A 223 40.83 7.27 -14.76
C HIS A 223 42.23 7.91 -14.73
N GLY A 224 42.72 8.24 -13.53
CA GLY A 224 44.15 8.40 -13.29
C GLY A 224 44.69 9.74 -12.77
N HIS A 225 43.86 10.74 -12.42
CA HIS A 225 44.39 11.96 -11.78
C HIS A 225 44.27 11.95 -10.25
N PRO A 226 45.37 12.18 -9.50
CA PRO A 226 45.31 12.44 -8.07
C PRO A 226 44.52 13.73 -7.83
N ILE A 227 43.47 13.60 -7.03
CA ILE A 227 42.54 14.67 -6.67
C ILE A 227 43.31 15.73 -5.87
N PRO A 228 43.33 17.01 -6.27
CA PRO A 228 43.90 18.08 -5.46
C PRO A 228 43.08 18.24 -4.18
N PRO A 229 43.73 18.49 -3.03
CA PRO A 229 43.04 18.68 -1.77
C PRO A 229 42.31 20.04 -1.76
N PHE A 230 41.03 19.99 -1.41
CA PHE A 230 40.13 21.10 -1.06
C PHE A 230 39.53 21.97 -2.19
N ALA A 231 38.23 21.79 -2.41
CA ALA A 231 37.23 22.81 -2.06
C ALA A 231 35.83 22.18 -1.91
N THR A 232 35.19 22.52 -0.80
CA THR A 232 33.84 22.20 -0.37
C THR A 232 32.77 22.47 -1.43
N ASN A 233 32.10 21.41 -1.90
CA ASN A 233 30.64 21.35 -2.02
C ASN A 233 30.20 19.92 -2.45
N GLY A 234 29.83 19.11 -1.45
CA GLY A 234 28.78 18.10 -1.59
C GLY A 234 29.03 16.82 -2.40
N ARG A 235 30.27 16.42 -2.72
CA ARG A 235 30.53 15.06 -3.23
C ARG A 235 30.76 14.09 -2.06
N VAL A 236 29.74 13.30 -1.75
CA VAL A 236 29.87 12.13 -0.88
C VAL A 236 30.65 11.07 -1.65
N ALA A 237 31.97 11.06 -1.48
CA ALA A 237 32.80 9.92 -1.89
C ALA A 237 32.49 8.77 -0.92
N ILE A 238 31.60 7.86 -1.31
CA ILE A 238 31.37 6.61 -0.58
C ILE A 238 32.58 5.71 -0.86
N ARG A 239 33.66 5.92 -0.10
CA ARG A 239 34.79 5.00 -0.06
C ARG A 239 34.33 3.78 0.73
N ALA A 240 34.00 2.69 0.05
CA ALA A 240 33.73 1.41 0.68
C ALA A 240 35.02 0.92 1.36
N GLN A 241 35.23 1.30 2.61
CA GLN A 241 36.29 0.74 3.45
C GLN A 241 35.92 -0.71 3.76
N ARG A 242 36.64 -1.62 3.10
CA ARG A 242 36.66 -3.05 3.38
C ARG A 242 37.14 -3.22 4.83
N LEU A 243 36.21 -3.40 5.78
CA LEU A 243 36.53 -3.89 7.12
C LEU A 243 37.04 -5.33 6.95
N GLY A 244 38.35 -5.48 7.00
CA GLY A 244 39.00 -6.78 7.05
C GLY A 244 38.64 -7.46 8.37
N TYR A 245 37.69 -8.40 8.32
CA TYR A 245 37.61 -9.47 9.30
C TYR A 245 38.63 -10.53 8.89
N GLY A 246 39.80 -10.46 9.54
CA GLY A 246 40.76 -11.55 9.57
C GLY A 246 40.24 -12.70 10.44
N ALA A 247 40.66 -13.90 10.05
CA ALA A 247 40.29 -15.21 10.59
C ALA A 247 40.54 -15.39 12.09
#